data_AF-A0A847QJW7-F1
#
_entry.id   AF-A0A847QJW7-F1
#
_cell.length_a   1.000
_cell.length_b   1.000
_cell.length_c   1.000
_cell.angle_alpha   90.00
_cell.angle_beta   90.00
_cell.angle_gamma   90.00
#
_symmetry.space_group_name_H-M   'P 1'
#
loop_
_entity.id
_entity.type
_entity.pdbx_description
1 polymer ?
#
loop_
_entity_poly.entity_id
_entity_poly.type
_entity_poly.pdbx_seq_one_letter_code
_entity_poly.pdbx_strand_id
1 'polypeptide(L)'
;MFLINGANEKRTVFLQRSKKNAVIVFKGLTFPLLVIIAWEMAAYFGLINFYFLPSPSKILEVFTNMFSSGALGQHLWASGKRLLSGFLITVISAIPLGILVGKVRYFSHWVNPTLNFLQHIPPIAWIPIFVLWLGINEASKVAVIVYSSFFPVFLNTSQ
;
A
#
# COMPACT_ATOMS: atom_id res chain seq x y z
N MET A 1 -3.18 40.44 -38.35
CA MET A 1 -4.53 39.91 -38.05
C MET A 1 -4.57 38.39 -37.78
N PHE A 2 -3.57 37.59 -38.20
CA PHE A 2 -3.56 36.12 -38.02
C PHE A 2 -3.11 35.58 -36.63
N LEU A 3 -2.46 36.38 -35.79
CA LEU A 3 -1.88 35.91 -34.52
C LEU A 3 -2.85 35.89 -33.32
N ILE A 4 -4.02 36.51 -33.42
CA ILE A 4 -5.00 36.60 -32.32
C ILE A 4 -5.94 35.37 -32.31
N ASN A 5 -6.14 34.72 -33.46
CA ASN A 5 -7.13 33.64 -33.61
C ASN A 5 -6.68 32.30 -33.00
N GLY A 6 -5.39 31.97 -33.10
CA GLY A 6 -4.84 30.72 -32.55
C GLY A 6 -4.79 30.66 -31.01
N ALA A 7 -4.76 31.82 -30.33
CA ALA A 7 -4.81 31.88 -28.87
C ALA A 7 -6.23 31.60 -28.32
N ASN A 8 -7.27 32.04 -29.04
CA ASN A 8 -8.65 31.82 -28.65
C ASN A 8 -9.10 30.36 -28.87
N GLU A 9 -8.65 29.74 -29.96
CA GLU A 9 -8.96 28.34 -30.28
C GLU A 9 -8.33 27.35 -29.28
N LYS A 10 -7.09 27.61 -28.83
CA LYS A 10 -6.47 26.81 -27.75
C LYS A 10 -7.19 26.99 -26.41
N ARG A 11 -7.70 28.19 -26.13
CA ARG A 11 -8.44 28.50 -24.89
C ARG A 11 -9.81 27.84 -24.87
N THR A 12 -10.54 27.82 -25.99
CA THR A 12 -11.84 27.14 -26.09
C THR A 12 -11.70 25.63 -25.94
N VAL A 13 -10.70 25.01 -26.59
CA VAL A 13 -10.43 23.57 -26.46
C VAL A 13 -10.04 23.17 -25.02
N PHE A 14 -9.24 23.98 -24.32
CA PHE A 14 -8.86 23.74 -22.93
C PHE A 14 -10.06 23.84 -21.97
N LEU A 15 -10.89 24.89 -22.11
CA LEU A 15 -12.09 25.07 -21.28
C LEU A 15 -13.15 23.98 -21.54
N GLN A 16 -13.26 23.50 -22.78
CA GLN A 16 -14.18 22.43 -23.15
C GLN A 16 -13.71 21.06 -22.62
N ARG A 17 -12.40 20.78 -22.63
CA ARG A 17 -11.80 19.62 -21.95
C ARG A 17 -12.01 19.66 -20.43
N SER A 18 -11.82 20.82 -19.80
CA SER A 18 -12.04 21.00 -18.35
C SER A 18 -13.50 20.78 -17.95
N LYS A 19 -14.45 21.37 -18.69
CA LYS A 19 -15.89 21.12 -18.47
C LYS A 19 -16.27 19.65 -18.69
N LYS A 20 -15.75 19.01 -19.74
CA LYS A 20 -16.04 17.59 -20.02
C LYS A 20 -15.48 16.68 -18.92
N ASN A 21 -14.27 16.95 -18.43
CA ASN A 21 -13.67 16.22 -17.32
C ASN A 21 -14.43 16.45 -16.01
N ALA A 22 -14.89 17.67 -15.73
CA ALA A 22 -15.72 17.97 -14.56
C ALA A 22 -17.06 17.22 -14.58
N VAL A 23 -17.72 17.11 -15.74
CA VAL A 23 -18.95 16.33 -15.90
C VAL A 23 -18.69 14.83 -15.73
N ILE A 24 -17.57 14.31 -16.24
CA ILE A 24 -17.17 12.91 -16.06
C ILE A 24 -16.88 12.61 -14.58
N VAL A 25 -16.16 13.49 -13.89
CA VAL A 25 -15.87 13.37 -12.46
C VAL A 25 -17.16 13.45 -11.63
N PHE A 26 -18.04 14.40 -11.93
CA PHE A 26 -19.31 14.56 -11.21
C PHE A 26 -20.23 13.33 -11.41
N LYS A 27 -20.35 12.82 -12.63
CA LYS A 27 -21.08 11.58 -12.93
C LYS A 27 -20.39 10.35 -12.36
N GLY A 28 -19.06 10.36 -12.22
CA GLY A 28 -18.30 9.29 -11.59
C GLY A 28 -18.46 9.27 -10.06
N LEU A 29 -18.69 10.43 -9.43
CA LEU A 29 -18.88 10.54 -7.99
C LEU A 29 -20.28 10.18 -7.51
N THR A 30 -21.29 10.18 -8.37
CA THR A 30 -22.68 9.89 -7.94
C THR A 30 -22.81 8.49 -7.34
N PHE A 31 -22.20 7.48 -7.98
CA PHE A 31 -22.24 6.10 -7.51
C PHE A 31 -21.59 5.91 -6.12
N PRO A 32 -20.33 6.31 -5.87
CA PRO A 32 -19.73 6.17 -4.54
C PRO A 32 -20.47 7.00 -3.48
N LEU A 33 -21.00 8.19 -3.82
CA LEU A 33 -21.77 8.98 -2.88
C LEU A 33 -23.06 8.27 -2.45
N LEU A 34 -23.78 7.67 -3.40
CA LEU A 34 -24.98 6.86 -3.12
C LEU A 34 -24.65 5.68 -2.20
N VAL A 35 -23.51 5.01 -2.42
CA VAL A 35 -23.05 3.92 -1.56
C VAL A 35 -22.77 4.41 -0.14
N ILE A 36 -22.10 5.54 0.02
CA ILE A 36 -21.83 6.13 1.35
C ILE A 36 -23.13 6.50 2.06
N ILE A 37 -24.08 7.11 1.36
CA ILE A 37 -25.38 7.47 1.95
C ILE A 37 -26.15 6.20 2.34
N ALA A 38 -26.23 5.21 1.46
CA ALA A 38 -26.89 3.94 1.76
C ALA A 38 -26.25 3.23 2.96
N TRP A 39 -24.92 3.28 3.06
CA TRP A 39 -24.17 2.73 4.19
C TRP A 39 -24.45 3.50 5.50
N GLU A 40 -24.42 4.83 5.47
CA GLU A 40 -24.76 5.65 6.64
C GLU A 40 -26.19 5.37 7.11
N MET A 41 -27.16 5.28 6.19
CA MET A 41 -28.54 4.96 6.52
C MET A 41 -28.67 3.54 7.08
N ALA A 42 -28.00 2.55 6.48
CA ALA A 42 -28.02 1.18 6.96
C ALA A 42 -27.42 1.04 8.37
N ALA A 43 -26.35 1.79 8.66
CA ALA A 43 -25.77 1.87 10.00
C ALA A 43 -26.72 2.59 10.99
N TYR A 44 -27.34 3.69 10.57
CA TYR A 44 -28.27 4.47 11.39
C TYR A 44 -29.52 3.67 11.78
N PHE A 45 -30.09 2.90 10.84
CA PHE A 45 -31.24 2.03 11.10
C PHE A 45 -30.90 0.72 11.82
N GLY A 46 -29.63 0.50 12.19
CA GLY A 46 -29.20 -0.72 12.88
C GLY A 46 -29.30 -1.99 12.03
N LEU A 47 -29.37 -1.86 10.70
CA LEU A 47 -29.42 -2.99 9.76
C LEU A 47 -28.05 -3.71 9.69
N ILE A 48 -26.99 -3.05 10.15
CA ILE A 48 -25.62 -3.57 10.15
C ILE A 48 -25.07 -3.47 11.58
N ASN A 49 -24.37 -4.52 12.02
CA ASN A 49 -23.74 -4.54 13.33
C ASN A 49 -22.63 -3.48 13.39
N PHE A 50 -22.82 -2.51 14.29
CA PHE A 50 -21.90 -1.38 14.51
C PHE A 50 -20.46 -1.81 14.85
N TYR A 51 -20.27 -2.99 15.45
CA TYR A 51 -18.94 -3.53 15.74
C TYR A 51 -18.15 -3.92 14.49
N PHE A 52 -18.84 -4.36 13.42
CA PHE A 52 -18.18 -4.79 12.19
C PHE A 52 -18.07 -3.65 11.16
N LEU A 53 -19.06 -2.75 11.14
CA LEU A 53 -19.12 -1.69 10.14
C LEU A 53 -19.64 -0.37 10.75
N PRO A 54 -18.76 0.44 11.38
CA PRO A 54 -19.15 1.73 11.94
C PRO A 54 -19.62 2.68 10.83
N SER A 55 -20.48 3.64 11.19
CA SER A 55 -20.99 4.62 10.22
C SER A 55 -19.86 5.52 9.68
N PRO A 56 -19.93 5.94 8.40
CA PRO A 56 -19.04 6.96 7.82
C PRO A 56 -18.86 8.20 8.71
N SER A 57 -19.94 8.70 9.31
CA SER A 57 -19.91 9.83 10.24
C SER A 57 -19.00 9.57 11.46
N LYS A 58 -19.09 8.38 12.06
CA LYS A 58 -18.26 8.01 13.21
C LYS A 58 -16.80 7.84 12.83
N ILE A 59 -16.53 7.30 11.64
CA ILE A 59 -15.17 7.19 11.10
C ILE A 59 -14.53 8.59 10.99
N LEU A 60 -15.27 9.57 10.48
CA LEU A 60 -14.81 10.96 10.39
C LEU A 60 -14.54 11.58 11.77
N GLU A 61 -15.42 11.36 12.74
CA GLU A 61 -15.23 11.85 14.11
C GLU A 61 -13.97 11.26 14.77
N VAL A 62 -13.78 9.94 14.67
CA VAL A 62 -12.59 9.27 15.21
C VAL A 62 -11.34 9.76 14.48
N PHE A 63 -11.41 9.93 13.16
CA PHE A 63 -10.29 10.45 12.38
C PHE A 63 -9.88 11.86 12.82
N THR A 64 -10.81 12.80 12.95
CA THR A 64 -10.51 14.19 13.37
C THR A 64 -10.00 14.24 14.81
N ASN A 65 -10.51 13.40 15.70
CA ASN A 65 -10.02 13.25 17.07
C ASN A 65 -8.59 12.69 17.11
N MET A 66 -8.29 11.64 16.33
CA MET A 66 -6.95 11.05 16.25
C MET A 66 -5.93 11.98 15.56
N PHE A 67 -6.40 12.78 14.60
CA PHE A 67 -5.59 13.77 13.92
C PHE A 67 -5.24 14.92 14.87
N SER A 68 -6.23 15.48 15.56
CA SER A 68 -6.04 16.60 16.51
C SER A 68 -5.22 16.22 17.74
N SER A 69 -5.36 14.97 18.22
CA SER A 69 -4.55 14.45 19.34
C SER A 69 -3.12 14.07 18.97
N GLY A 70 -2.77 14.06 17.68
CA GLY A 70 -1.45 13.62 17.19
C GLY A 70 -1.22 12.10 17.24
N ALA A 71 -2.16 11.33 17.79
CA ALA A 71 -2.08 9.87 17.87
C ALA A 71 -1.95 9.22 16.49
N LEU A 72 -2.66 9.76 15.47
CA LEU A 72 -2.57 9.27 14.11
C LEU A 72 -1.12 9.30 13.59
N GLY A 73 -0.43 10.43 13.79
CA GLY A 73 0.95 10.61 13.38
C GLY A 73 1.89 9.64 14.11
N GLN A 74 1.68 9.41 15.40
CA GLN A 74 2.48 8.46 16.18
C GLN A 74 2.34 7.02 15.66
N HIS A 75 1.11 6.59 15.35
CA HIS A 75 0.86 5.27 14.79
C HIS A 75 1.44 5.10 13.38
N LEU A 76 1.30 6.13 12.53
CA LEU A 76 1.90 6.15 11.19
C LEU A 76 3.42 6.13 11.25
N TRP A 77 4.02 6.86 12.18
CA TRP A 77 5.47 6.86 12.35
C TRP A 77 5.97 5.51 12.88
N ALA A 78 5.27 4.89 13.82
CA ALA A 78 5.61 3.57 14.32
C ALA A 78 5.52 2.50 13.22
N SER A 79 4.47 2.50 12.40
CA SER A 79 4.34 1.58 11.27
C SER A 79 5.40 1.85 10.19
N GLY A 80 5.62 3.13 9.85
CA GLY A 80 6.63 3.57 8.89
C GLY A 80 8.04 3.16 9.30
N LYS A 81 8.41 3.32 10.57
CA LYS A 81 9.73 2.89 11.08
C LYS A 81 9.97 1.39 10.89
N ARG A 82 8.97 0.55 11.19
CA ARG A 82 9.06 -0.91 11.00
C ARG A 82 9.25 -1.28 9.53
N LEU A 83 8.48 -0.64 8.65
CA LEU A 83 8.59 -0.83 7.20
C LEU A 83 9.98 -0.45 6.71
N LEU A 84 10.47 0.73 7.11
CA LEU A 84 11.76 1.22 6.69
C LEU A 84 12.91 0.36 7.23
N SER A 85 12.88 -0.02 8.50
CA SER A 85 13.93 -0.87 9.09
C SER A 85 13.96 -2.26 8.44
N GLY A 86 12.81 -2.89 8.24
CA GLY A 86 12.73 -4.19 7.58
C GLY A 86 13.19 -4.12 6.12
N PHE A 87 12.74 -3.09 5.39
CA PHE A 87 13.15 -2.90 4.01
C PHE A 87 14.65 -2.61 3.87
N LEU A 88 15.25 -1.83 4.76
CA LEU A 88 16.70 -1.60 4.75
C LEU A 88 17.49 -2.90 4.96
N ILE A 89 17.06 -3.76 5.89
CA ILE A 89 17.66 -5.09 6.09
C ILE A 89 17.55 -5.92 4.82
N THR A 90 16.39 -5.90 4.16
CA THR A 90 16.19 -6.57 2.86
C THR A 90 17.14 -6.04 1.80
N VAL A 91 17.23 -4.73 1.60
CA VAL A 91 18.12 -4.13 0.60
C VAL A 91 19.57 -4.54 0.83
N ILE A 92 20.04 -4.48 2.09
CA ILE A 92 21.41 -4.82 2.45
C ILE A 92 21.71 -6.32 2.26
N SER A 93 20.72 -7.20 2.39
CA SER A 93 20.91 -8.65 2.26
C SER A 93 20.59 -9.18 0.86
N ALA A 94 19.43 -8.86 0.32
CA ALA A 94 18.91 -9.38 -0.95
C ALA A 94 19.66 -8.84 -2.16
N ILE A 95 20.09 -7.57 -2.17
CA ILE A 95 20.79 -7.00 -3.34
C ILE A 95 22.16 -7.66 -3.53
N PRO A 96 23.05 -7.73 -2.52
CA PRO A 96 24.34 -8.40 -2.70
C PRO A 96 24.20 -9.87 -3.09
N LEU A 97 23.24 -10.58 -2.47
CA LEU A 97 22.95 -11.98 -2.80
C LEU A 97 22.42 -12.12 -4.23
N GLY A 98 21.51 -11.25 -4.66
CA GLY A 98 20.95 -11.24 -6.01
C GLY A 98 22.02 -10.98 -7.07
N ILE A 99 22.91 -10.01 -6.84
CA ILE A 99 24.05 -9.73 -7.73
C ILE A 99 24.99 -10.95 -7.80
N LEU A 100 25.31 -11.57 -6.67
CA LEU A 100 26.19 -12.73 -6.61
C LEU A 100 25.63 -13.92 -7.38
N VAL A 101 24.35 -14.23 -7.15
CA VAL A 101 23.65 -15.35 -7.80
C VAL A 101 23.42 -15.10 -9.29
N GLY A 102 23.11 -13.85 -9.68
CA GLY A 102 22.93 -13.46 -11.08
C GLY A 102 24.23 -13.49 -11.89
N LYS A 103 25.36 -13.11 -11.28
CA LYS A 103 26.67 -13.10 -11.98
C LYS A 103 27.37 -14.47 -12.01
N VAL A 104 27.21 -15.29 -10.97
CA VAL A 104 27.99 -16.53 -10.83
C VAL A 104 27.12 -17.76 -11.06
N ARG A 105 27.25 -18.38 -12.24
CA ARG A 105 26.49 -19.59 -12.63
C ARG A 105 26.59 -20.73 -11.61
N TYR A 106 27.73 -20.90 -10.93
CA TYR A 106 27.90 -21.93 -9.91
C TYR A 106 26.93 -21.73 -8.72
N PHE A 107 26.87 -20.53 -8.15
CA PHE A 107 25.97 -20.22 -7.02
C PHE A 107 24.49 -20.32 -7.44
N SER A 108 24.18 -19.93 -8.67
CA SER A 108 22.84 -20.02 -9.25
C SER A 108 22.25 -21.44 -9.18
N HIS A 109 23.04 -22.47 -9.48
CA HIS A 109 22.55 -23.86 -9.47
C HIS A 109 22.17 -24.38 -8.09
N TRP A 110 22.88 -23.95 -7.04
CA TRP A 110 22.63 -24.39 -5.67
C TRP A 110 21.55 -23.58 -4.98
N VAL A 111 21.52 -22.28 -5.22
CA VAL A 111 20.67 -21.33 -4.47
C VAL A 111 19.27 -21.22 -5.09
N ASN A 112 19.16 -21.26 -6.43
CA ASN A 112 17.87 -21.08 -7.10
C ASN A 112 16.81 -22.11 -6.70
N PRO A 113 17.09 -23.42 -6.57
CA PRO A 113 16.07 -24.39 -6.16
C PRO A 113 15.47 -24.07 -4.78
N THR A 114 16.32 -23.71 -3.82
CA THR A 114 15.89 -23.35 -2.45
C THR A 114 15.09 -22.05 -2.46
N LEU A 115 15.56 -21.02 -3.17
CA LEU A 115 14.83 -19.75 -3.25
C LEU A 115 13.49 -19.90 -3.98
N ASN A 116 13.49 -20.69 -5.05
CA ASN A 116 12.26 -21.01 -5.76
C ASN A 116 11.29 -21.80 -4.89
N PHE A 117 11.74 -22.61 -3.94
CA PHE A 117 10.84 -23.25 -3.00
C PHE A 117 10.29 -22.25 -1.98
N LEU A 118 11.18 -21.49 -1.32
CA LEU A 118 10.81 -20.57 -0.24
C LEU A 118 9.88 -19.44 -0.71
N GLN A 119 10.02 -18.94 -1.94
CA GLN A 119 9.17 -17.87 -2.46
C GLN A 119 7.68 -18.26 -2.58
N HIS A 120 7.38 -19.55 -2.74
CA HIS A 120 6.00 -20.02 -2.86
C HIS A 120 5.30 -20.17 -1.50
N ILE A 121 6.07 -20.13 -0.40
CA ILE A 121 5.50 -20.17 0.94
C ILE A 121 4.99 -18.75 1.28
N PRO A 122 3.68 -18.57 1.51
CA PRO A 122 3.12 -17.28 1.85
C PRO A 122 3.81 -16.70 3.10
N PRO A 123 4.19 -15.42 3.13
CA PRO A 123 4.86 -14.83 4.30
C PRO A 123 4.07 -14.96 5.61
N ILE A 124 2.74 -15.00 5.54
CA ILE A 124 1.87 -15.18 6.71
C ILE A 124 2.06 -16.53 7.40
N ALA A 125 2.49 -17.57 6.67
CA ALA A 125 2.76 -18.90 7.22
C ALA A 125 3.97 -18.90 8.18
N TRP A 126 4.87 -17.91 8.06
CA TRP A 126 6.06 -17.79 8.90
C TRP A 126 5.81 -17.07 10.22
N ILE A 127 4.66 -16.39 10.38
CA ILE A 127 4.35 -15.62 11.59
C ILE A 127 4.53 -16.45 12.86
N PRO A 128 3.98 -17.68 13.00
CA PRO A 128 4.13 -18.46 14.23
C PRO A 128 5.60 -18.74 14.56
N ILE A 129 6.41 -19.07 13.56
CA ILE A 129 7.83 -19.38 13.74
C ILE A 129 8.60 -18.13 14.18
N PHE A 130 8.39 -17.00 13.53
CA PHE A 130 9.03 -15.75 13.92
C PHE A 130 8.59 -15.27 15.29
N VAL A 131 7.34 -15.46 15.68
CA VAL A 131 6.87 -15.14 17.04
C VAL A 131 7.50 -16.07 18.08
N LEU A 132 7.66 -17.36 17.78
CA LEU A 132 8.32 -18.30 18.68
C LEU A 132 9.81 -17.99 18.87
N TRP A 133 10.51 -17.61 17.80
CA TRP A 133 11.96 -17.35 17.86
C TRP A 133 12.32 -15.94 18.32
N LEU A 134 11.58 -14.93 17.87
CA LEU A 134 11.89 -13.51 18.09
C LEU A 134 10.96 -12.84 19.11
N GLY A 135 9.94 -13.56 19.59
CA GLY A 135 8.90 -13.06 20.48
C GLY A 135 7.79 -12.29 19.75
N ILE A 136 6.73 -11.94 20.49
CA ILE A 136 5.56 -11.21 19.98
C ILE A 136 5.79 -9.70 19.75
N ASN A 137 7.04 -9.25 19.94
CA ASN A 137 7.42 -7.85 19.93
C ASN A 137 7.64 -7.29 18.51
N GLU A 138 8.42 -6.23 18.41
CA GLU A 138 8.74 -5.54 17.15
C GLU A 138 9.59 -6.38 16.19
N ALA A 139 10.47 -7.24 16.72
CA ALA A 139 11.39 -8.04 15.93
C ALA A 139 10.67 -9.02 14.99
N SER A 140 9.61 -9.70 15.46
CA SER A 140 8.84 -10.63 14.61
C SER A 140 8.09 -9.90 13.49
N LYS A 141 7.55 -8.70 13.76
CA LYS A 141 6.91 -7.85 12.72
C LYS A 141 7.93 -7.44 11.65
N VAL A 142 9.13 -7.04 12.05
CA VAL A 142 10.20 -6.68 11.12
C VAL A 142 10.67 -7.90 10.33
N ALA A 143 10.80 -9.07 10.94
CA ALA A 143 11.18 -10.30 10.24
C ALA A 143 10.19 -10.70 9.14
N VAL A 144 8.89 -10.54 9.38
CA VAL A 144 7.86 -10.76 8.34
C VAL A 144 8.03 -9.78 7.18
N ILE A 145 8.32 -8.50 7.45
CA ILE A 145 8.58 -7.50 6.41
C ILE A 145 9.82 -7.87 5.60
N VAL A 146 10.91 -8.28 6.28
CA VAL A 146 12.13 -8.74 5.63
C VAL A 146 11.83 -9.91 4.71
N TYR A 147 11.21 -10.98 5.21
CA TYR A 147 10.87 -12.16 4.42
C TYR A 147 9.97 -11.83 3.22
N SER A 148 8.92 -11.02 3.44
CA SER A 148 7.96 -10.65 2.40
C SER A 148 8.59 -9.82 1.27
N SER A 149 9.55 -8.96 1.60
CA SER A 149 10.21 -8.10 0.63
C SER A 149 11.48 -8.72 0.03
N PHE A 150 12.07 -9.73 0.68
CA PHE A 150 13.32 -10.36 0.25
C PHE A 150 13.24 -10.93 -1.16
N PHE A 151 12.26 -11.79 -1.44
CA PHE A 151 12.17 -12.48 -2.73
C PHE A 151 11.95 -11.54 -3.92
N PRO A 152 10.99 -10.58 -3.89
CA PRO A 152 10.85 -9.62 -4.98
C PRO A 152 12.12 -8.80 -5.25
N VAL A 153 12.81 -8.33 -4.21
CA VAL A 153 14.05 -7.55 -4.36
C VAL A 153 15.19 -8.41 -4.89
N PHE A 154 15.34 -9.62 -4.35
CA PHE A 154 16.35 -10.57 -4.78
C PHE A 154 16.17 -10.92 -6.27
N LEU A 155 14.95 -11.32 -6.66
CA LEU A 155 14.65 -11.77 -8.03
C LEU A 155 14.84 -10.65 -9.05
N ASN A 156 14.41 -9.43 -8.73
CA ASN A 156 14.65 -8.26 -9.58
C ASN A 156 16.13 -7.93 -9.75
N THR A 157 16.98 -8.34 -8.81
CA THR A 157 18.43 -8.08 -8.86
C THR A 157 19.21 -9.22 -9.51
N SER A 158 18.67 -10.45 -9.48
CA SER A 158 19.33 -11.65 -10.04
C SER A 158 19.02 -11.92 -11.51
N GLN A 159 17.97 -11.30 -12.06
CA GLN A 159 17.58 -11.38 -13.47
C GLN A 159 18.37 -10.40 -14.33
#